data_AF-A0A932D9X6-F1
#
_entry.id   AF-A0A932D9X6-F1
#
_cell.length_a   1.000
_cell.length_b   1.000
_cell.length_c   1.000
_cell.angle_alpha   90.00
_cell.angle_beta   90.00
_cell.angle_gamma   90.00
#
_symmetry.space_group_name_H-M   'P 1'
#
loop_
_entity.id
_entity.type
_entity.pdbx_description
1 polymer ?
#
loop_
_entity_poly.entity_id
_entity_poly.type
_entity_poly.pdbx_seq_one_letter_code
_entity_poly.pdbx_strand_id
1 'polypeptide(L)'
;MKRPLPQSKNINHRRKHLAIRVALATVLAASLGAGVLKGVAAEGKVYPTRPGGMATHPYIFETGISTQKLKLHWYGLSGPYKIERKLNLNSPAWEQIGSTERERVLTLDAVGESGFFRVTAPTPNFAGAETCLECHGEKHAAWAQTAHAGALEALKAINQDKNTACLACHTVGFGLPSGYEDATKTSHLKGVQCESCHGPAAEHASNPDNLSARPIVELSARTCGGCHTDVHHPTFDEWATSGHGSLEIPEEEFASPTSGPGRMPTCGACHSAATRLALLREVKRHPDPTQFAPVFPTTEEAASSPIACIACHDAHEKTANPGQLRFPLASKVPYSYLTSTNFAKNYNPQVQTCAQCHNMRGATWTGTSRPPHHSPQYNMLIGNGGFDAGATSIPQSAHMDIENQCAHCHTHGHAPDEITEQTPAYTGHDFRPTLKGCLPCHDEVGGGLLQEVVQAHTKKEIGKIKGLLDQWALTKAPEALRQKYGVAAWEFTNIGQLTTRPPGVTTGPASGEQATIPDNIKQARFNLYLVEHDASYGVHNGNYARFLLKVAEDKVKAELAQ
;
A
#
# COMPACT_ATOMS: atom_id res chain seq x y z
N MET A 1 26.21 -48.37 -5.28
CA MET A 1 27.26 -47.50 -4.68
C MET A 1 26.58 -46.29 -4.05
N LYS A 2 26.45 -46.28 -2.72
CA LYS A 2 25.79 -45.23 -1.94
C LYS A 2 26.78 -44.10 -1.68
N ARG A 3 26.46 -42.86 -2.06
CA ARG A 3 27.13 -41.65 -1.53
C ARG A 3 26.33 -41.15 -0.32
N PRO A 4 26.95 -40.91 0.84
CA PRO A 4 26.26 -40.34 1.98
C PRO A 4 26.09 -38.83 1.79
N LEU A 5 24.89 -38.32 2.09
CA LEU A 5 24.60 -36.89 2.21
C LEU A 5 25.32 -36.32 3.45
N PRO A 6 25.82 -35.07 3.40
CA PRO A 6 26.54 -34.49 4.53
C PRO A 6 25.58 -34.19 5.68
N GLN A 7 25.92 -34.67 6.87
CA GLN A 7 25.23 -34.32 8.12
C GLN A 7 25.25 -32.80 8.33
N SER A 8 24.06 -32.21 8.45
CA SER A 8 23.88 -30.81 8.83
C SER A 8 24.47 -30.59 10.22
N LYS A 9 25.54 -29.80 10.31
CA LYS A 9 26.07 -29.32 11.59
C LYS A 9 24.98 -28.50 12.28
N ASN A 10 24.73 -28.83 13.54
CA ASN A 10 23.93 -28.07 14.49
C ASN A 10 24.38 -26.59 14.46
N ILE A 11 23.61 -25.73 13.80
CA ILE A 11 23.84 -24.28 13.82
C ILE A 11 23.23 -23.77 15.13
N ASN A 12 24.10 -23.67 16.13
CA ASN A 12 23.82 -22.92 17.34
C ASN A 12 23.62 -21.45 16.92
N HIS A 13 22.37 -20.99 16.77
CA HIS A 13 22.04 -19.61 16.42
C HIS A 13 22.50 -18.68 17.55
N ARG A 14 23.76 -18.23 17.50
CA ARG A 14 24.18 -17.04 18.26
C ARG A 14 23.37 -15.86 17.77
N ARG A 15 22.49 -15.34 18.63
CA ARG A 15 21.70 -14.13 18.41
C ARG A 15 22.63 -12.97 18.02
N LYS A 16 22.50 -12.49 16.78
CA LYS A 16 23.27 -11.35 16.29
C LYS A 16 22.57 -10.06 16.76
N HIS A 17 23.12 -9.42 17.79
CA HIS A 17 22.88 -8.00 18.03
C HIS A 17 23.61 -7.21 16.95
N LEU A 18 22.91 -6.35 16.22
CA LEU A 18 23.52 -5.53 15.16
C LEU A 18 24.21 -4.32 15.82
N ALA A 19 25.53 -4.31 15.79
CA ALA A 19 26.33 -3.18 16.26
C ALA A 19 26.61 -2.23 15.07
N ILE A 20 26.39 -0.93 15.26
CA ILE A 20 26.70 0.09 14.25
C ILE A 20 27.96 0.84 14.66
N ARG A 21 28.88 1.04 13.71
CA ARG A 21 30.11 1.82 13.88
C ARG A 21 29.87 3.27 13.42
N VAL A 22 30.20 4.23 14.27
CA VAL A 22 30.18 5.67 13.93
C VAL A 22 31.58 6.24 14.10
N ALA A 23 32.07 6.99 13.11
CA ALA A 23 33.37 7.68 13.15
C ALA A 23 33.17 9.21 13.07
N LEU A 24 33.83 9.97 13.94
CA LEU A 24 33.84 11.43 13.93
C LEU A 24 35.18 11.95 13.40
N ALA A 25 35.14 12.83 12.40
CA ALA A 25 36.27 13.67 12.02
C ALA A 25 36.02 15.07 12.57
N THR A 26 36.87 15.55 13.46
CA THR A 26 36.92 16.96 13.87
C THR A 26 37.28 17.80 12.65
N VAL A 27 36.30 18.46 12.04
CA VAL A 27 36.54 19.49 11.03
C VAL A 27 37.13 20.70 11.74
N LEU A 28 38.46 20.80 11.78
CA LEU A 28 39.10 22.11 11.92
C LEU A 28 38.70 22.92 10.69
N ALA A 29 38.03 24.04 10.93
CA ALA A 29 37.50 24.92 9.90
C ALA A 29 38.61 25.36 8.93
N ALA A 30 38.53 24.88 7.69
CA ALA A 30 39.12 25.51 6.53
C ALA A 30 38.17 25.28 5.34
N SER A 31 37.25 26.24 5.15
CA SER A 31 36.62 26.61 3.88
C SER A 31 36.53 25.53 2.79
N LEU A 32 35.60 24.59 2.90
CA LEU A 32 35.05 23.82 1.78
C LEU A 32 33.59 23.46 2.16
N GLY A 33 32.67 23.67 1.21
CA GLY A 33 31.23 23.84 1.46
C GLY A 33 30.54 22.74 2.27
N ALA A 34 29.41 23.11 2.87
CA ALA A 34 28.49 22.26 3.61
C ALA A 34 28.00 21.08 2.77
N GLY A 35 28.82 20.04 2.65
CA GLY A 35 28.41 18.72 2.25
C GLY A 35 27.70 18.08 3.44
N VAL A 36 26.38 18.27 3.52
CA VAL A 36 25.51 17.38 4.28
C VAL A 36 25.82 15.98 3.77
N LEU A 37 26.49 15.15 4.59
CA LEU A 37 26.41 13.71 4.43
C LEU A 37 24.92 13.42 4.53
N LYS A 38 24.26 13.27 3.38
CA LYS A 38 22.88 12.82 3.30
C LYS A 38 22.87 11.51 4.07
N GLY A 39 22.29 11.55 5.26
CA GLY A 39 21.96 10.35 6.01
C GLY A 39 21.20 9.42 5.07
N VAL A 40 21.34 8.13 5.31
CA VAL A 40 20.52 7.07 4.70
C VAL A 40 19.08 7.28 5.18
N ALA A 41 18.45 8.35 4.71
CA ALA A 41 17.15 8.84 5.13
C ALA A 41 16.15 8.41 4.06
N ALA A 42 15.74 7.14 4.17
CA ALA A 42 14.47 6.59 3.68
C ALA A 42 14.33 5.13 4.16
N GLU A 43 15.40 4.34 4.10
CA GLU A 43 15.35 2.90 4.43
C GLU A 43 15.37 2.58 5.94
N GLY A 44 15.82 3.51 6.79
CA GLY A 44 16.03 3.26 8.22
C GLY A 44 14.77 3.23 9.09
N LYS A 45 13.69 3.93 8.75
CA LYS A 45 12.51 4.01 9.64
C LYS A 45 11.65 2.75 9.68
N VAL A 46 11.99 1.74 8.88
CA VAL A 46 11.17 0.54 8.68
C VAL A 46 11.87 -0.67 9.28
N TYR A 47 11.20 -1.44 10.13
CA TYR A 47 11.79 -2.62 10.77
C TYR A 47 12.04 -3.76 9.78
N PRO A 48 13.11 -4.55 9.97
CA PRO A 48 13.37 -5.69 9.11
C PRO A 48 12.29 -6.73 9.30
N THR A 49 11.87 -7.36 8.20
CA THR A 49 11.05 -8.57 8.26
C THR A 49 11.83 -9.65 9.01
N ARG A 50 11.14 -10.37 9.91
CA ARG A 50 11.71 -11.51 10.63
C ARG A 50 10.70 -12.66 10.65
N PRO A 51 11.16 -13.92 10.57
CA PRO A 51 10.28 -15.07 10.72
C PRO A 51 9.42 -14.97 11.98
N GLY A 52 8.12 -15.21 11.85
CA GLY A 52 7.16 -15.15 12.96
C GLY A 52 6.51 -13.79 13.21
N GLY A 53 6.58 -12.90 12.23
CA GLY A 53 5.88 -11.62 12.23
C GLY A 53 6.76 -10.49 12.75
N MET A 54 6.39 -9.92 13.90
CA MET A 54 7.02 -8.72 14.41
C MET A 54 8.41 -8.95 15.02
N ALA A 55 9.39 -8.13 14.63
CA ALA A 55 10.76 -8.25 15.12
C ALA A 55 10.88 -7.88 16.61
N THR A 56 11.20 -8.86 17.46
CA THR A 56 11.29 -8.68 18.93
C THR A 56 12.59 -8.04 19.43
N HIS A 57 13.61 -7.95 18.57
CA HIS A 57 14.90 -7.38 18.94
C HIS A 57 15.00 -5.91 18.55
N PRO A 58 15.40 -5.01 19.47
CA PRO A 58 15.58 -3.62 19.12
C PRO A 58 16.80 -3.46 18.18
N TYR A 59 16.75 -2.45 17.33
CA TYR A 59 17.85 -2.13 16.40
C TYR A 59 17.96 -0.62 16.20
N ILE A 60 19.20 -0.14 16.12
CA ILE A 60 19.51 1.26 15.80
C ILE A 60 19.33 1.44 14.29
N PHE A 61 18.67 2.51 13.88
CA PHE A 61 18.29 2.70 12.47
C PHE A 61 18.65 4.06 11.88
N GLU A 62 18.89 5.06 12.72
CA GLU A 62 19.37 6.35 12.26
C GLU A 62 20.36 6.91 13.28
N THR A 63 21.43 7.52 12.77
CA THR A 63 22.42 8.23 13.56
C THR A 63 22.59 9.63 12.99
N GLY A 64 22.15 10.65 13.72
CA GLY A 64 22.37 12.06 13.38
C GLY A 64 23.66 12.56 14.03
N ILE A 65 24.51 13.28 13.28
CA ILE A 65 25.75 13.87 13.81
C ILE A 65 25.73 15.37 13.54
N SER A 66 25.88 16.18 14.59
CA SER A 66 26.25 17.59 14.50
C SER A 66 27.66 17.79 15.03
N THR A 67 28.20 19.01 14.93
CA THR A 67 29.58 19.33 15.33
C THR A 67 29.93 18.96 16.79
N GLN A 68 28.93 18.75 17.67
CA GLN A 68 29.16 18.36 19.07
C GLN A 68 28.18 17.30 19.62
N LYS A 69 27.19 16.84 18.85
CA LYS A 69 26.17 15.89 19.34
C LYS A 69 26.01 14.69 18.41
N LEU A 70 25.93 13.51 19.01
CA LEU A 70 25.53 12.26 18.36
C LEU A 70 24.10 11.92 18.81
N LYS A 71 23.19 11.76 17.86
CA LYS A 71 21.81 11.37 18.11
C LYS A 71 21.58 9.96 17.59
N LEU A 72 21.26 9.02 18.47
CA LEU A 72 20.96 7.63 18.15
C LEU A 72 19.45 7.43 18.16
N HIS A 73 18.89 6.90 17.08
CA HIS A 73 17.50 6.49 16.99
C HIS A 73 17.40 4.97 16.85
N TRP A 74 16.44 4.35 17.53
CA TRP A 74 16.22 2.92 17.44
C TRP A 74 14.73 2.54 17.46
N TYR A 75 14.45 1.35 16.95
CA TYR A 75 13.15 0.72 17.03
C TYR A 75 13.21 -0.41 18.07
N GLY A 76 12.07 -0.71 18.69
CA GLY A 76 11.91 -1.81 19.63
C GLY A 76 10.46 -1.92 20.14
N LEU A 77 10.07 -3.12 20.54
CA LEU A 77 8.69 -3.43 20.96
C LEU A 77 8.42 -3.06 22.41
N SER A 78 9.33 -3.46 23.30
CA SER A 78 9.17 -3.30 24.75
C SER A 78 10.45 -2.71 25.33
N GLY A 79 10.32 -1.49 25.87
CA GLY A 79 11.34 -0.92 26.75
C GLY A 79 11.25 -1.53 28.15
N PRO A 80 12.06 -1.06 29.11
CA PRO A 80 13.02 0.03 28.96
C PRO A 80 14.32 -0.45 28.28
N TYR A 81 14.91 0.37 27.42
CA TYR A 81 16.08 0.01 26.61
C TYR A 81 17.40 0.36 27.29
N LYS A 82 18.42 -0.47 27.09
CA LYS A 82 19.80 -0.11 27.47
C LYS A 82 20.62 0.13 26.22
N ILE A 83 21.28 1.27 26.19
CA ILE A 83 22.20 1.63 25.12
C ILE A 83 23.60 1.36 25.63
N GLU A 84 24.39 0.63 24.86
CA GLU A 84 25.74 0.26 25.23
C GLU A 84 26.73 0.65 24.14
N ARG A 85 27.94 1.01 24.55
CA ARG A 85 29.03 1.47 23.68
C ARG A 85 30.28 0.60 23.83
N LYS A 86 31.02 0.48 22.73
CA LYS A 86 32.45 0.12 22.71
C LYS A 86 33.24 1.15 21.93
N LEU A 87 34.45 1.50 22.36
CA LEU A 87 35.32 2.44 21.64
C LEU A 87 35.97 1.77 20.42
N ASN A 88 36.21 0.46 20.49
CA ASN A 88 36.68 -0.32 19.34
C ASN A 88 36.26 -1.79 19.44
N LEU A 89 36.46 -2.57 18.37
CA LEU A 89 36.10 -3.99 18.34
C LEU A 89 36.87 -4.83 19.37
N ASN A 90 38.04 -4.37 19.80
CA ASN A 90 38.91 -5.07 20.74
C ASN A 90 38.60 -4.72 22.21
N SER A 91 37.72 -3.74 22.48
CA SER A 91 37.31 -3.41 23.84
C SER A 91 36.61 -4.61 24.50
N PRO A 92 37.02 -5.02 25.71
CA PRO A 92 36.59 -6.30 26.30
C PRO A 92 35.11 -6.31 26.69
N ALA A 93 34.56 -5.18 27.17
CA ALA A 93 33.18 -5.08 27.65
C ALA A 93 32.38 -4.01 26.91
N TRP A 94 31.06 -4.19 26.89
CA TRP A 94 30.10 -3.17 26.50
C TRP A 94 29.82 -2.28 27.73
N GLU A 95 29.94 -0.97 27.57
CA GLU A 95 29.66 0.01 28.62
C GLU A 95 28.27 0.58 28.41
N GLN A 96 27.39 0.52 29.43
CA GLN A 96 26.10 1.19 29.35
C GLN A 96 26.29 2.71 29.33
N ILE A 97 25.62 3.38 28.39
CA ILE A 97 25.66 4.83 28.23
C ILE A 97 24.25 5.41 28.34
N GLY A 98 24.12 6.50 29.10
CA GLY A 98 22.82 7.09 29.41
C GLY A 98 22.02 6.28 30.44
N SER A 99 20.75 6.65 30.61
CA SER A 99 19.84 5.97 31.52
C SER A 99 19.16 4.79 30.81
N THR A 100 18.28 4.07 31.50
CA THR A 100 17.45 3.08 30.80
C THR A 100 16.35 3.86 30.08
N GLU A 101 16.50 4.00 28.77
CA GLU A 101 15.65 4.89 27.98
C GLU A 101 14.35 4.19 27.60
N ARG A 102 13.21 4.84 27.88
CA ARG A 102 11.93 4.45 27.27
C ARG A 102 11.66 5.21 25.98
N GLU A 103 12.32 6.36 25.82
CA GLU A 103 12.37 7.09 24.56
C GLU A 103 13.14 6.27 23.51
N ARG A 104 12.83 6.45 22.23
CA ARG A 104 13.48 5.77 21.09
C ARG A 104 14.64 6.57 20.51
N VAL A 105 15.19 7.46 21.32
CA VAL A 105 16.20 8.42 20.93
C VAL A 105 17.13 8.69 22.11
N LEU A 106 18.43 8.80 21.84
CA LEU A 106 19.43 9.21 22.83
C LEU A 106 20.36 10.23 22.18
N THR A 107 20.55 11.37 22.85
CA THR A 107 21.50 12.40 22.42
C THR A 107 22.71 12.40 23.34
N LEU A 108 23.89 12.26 22.76
CA LEU A 108 25.18 12.15 23.44
C LEU A 108 26.11 13.26 22.98
N ASP A 109 27.08 13.63 23.82
CA ASP A 109 28.20 14.46 23.41
C ASP A 109 29.14 13.70 22.47
N ALA A 110 29.48 14.33 21.35
CA ALA A 110 30.39 13.78 20.36
C ALA A 110 31.84 14.01 20.81
N VAL A 111 32.37 13.12 21.65
CA VAL A 111 33.72 13.21 22.25
C VAL A 111 34.90 12.87 21.31
N GLY A 112 34.73 13.02 19.99
CA GLY A 112 35.83 12.90 19.00
C GLY A 112 36.37 11.48 18.73
N GLU A 113 35.90 10.45 19.44
CA GLU A 113 36.32 9.06 19.23
C GLU A 113 35.29 8.25 18.42
N SER A 114 35.77 7.32 17.58
CA SER A 114 34.89 6.35 16.91
C SER A 114 34.29 5.38 17.93
N GLY A 115 33.01 5.05 17.82
CA GLY A 115 32.32 4.15 18.75
C GLY A 115 31.41 3.15 18.04
N PHE A 116 31.29 1.96 18.62
CA PHE A 116 30.27 0.98 18.29
C PHE A 116 29.14 1.08 19.29
N PHE A 117 27.90 1.12 18.81
CA PHE A 117 26.72 1.22 19.64
C PHE A 117 25.82 0.02 19.43
N ARG A 118 25.17 -0.44 20.51
CA ARG A 118 24.06 -1.39 20.44
C ARG A 118 22.95 -0.97 21.41
N VAL A 119 21.73 -1.38 21.08
CA VAL A 119 20.56 -1.27 21.95
C VAL A 119 20.13 -2.66 22.38
N THR A 120 19.75 -2.79 23.64
CA THR A 120 19.19 -4.03 24.22
C THR A 120 17.87 -3.73 24.93
N ALA A 121 17.01 -4.72 25.00
CA ALA A 121 15.71 -4.68 25.64
C ALA A 121 15.60 -5.85 26.64
N PRO A 122 14.61 -5.85 27.54
CA PRO A 122 14.30 -7.00 28.36
C PRO A 122 14.09 -8.26 27.51
N THR A 123 14.27 -9.41 28.16
CA THR A 123 14.02 -10.69 27.50
C THR A 123 12.54 -10.77 27.13
N PRO A 124 12.19 -11.10 25.85
CA PRO A 124 10.80 -11.28 25.43
C PRO A 124 10.05 -12.23 26.36
N ASN A 125 8.86 -11.83 26.79
CA ASN A 125 7.95 -12.65 27.58
C ASN A 125 6.56 -12.68 26.93
N PHE A 126 6.18 -13.84 26.39
CA PHE A 126 4.91 -14.05 25.70
C PHE A 126 3.82 -14.51 26.69
N ALA A 127 2.64 -13.90 26.62
CA ALA A 127 1.52 -14.17 27.52
C ALA A 127 0.49 -15.17 26.95
N GLY A 128 0.40 -15.27 25.62
CA GLY A 128 -0.65 -16.01 24.92
C GLY A 128 -1.99 -15.27 24.85
N ALA A 129 -2.77 -15.59 23.81
CA ALA A 129 -4.01 -14.90 23.46
C ALA A 129 -5.07 -14.91 24.56
N GLU A 130 -5.16 -15.98 25.35
CA GLU A 130 -6.14 -16.11 26.44
C GLU A 130 -5.97 -15.01 27.49
N THR A 131 -4.75 -14.53 27.72
CA THR A 131 -4.50 -13.40 28.62
C THR A 131 -5.11 -12.11 28.09
N CYS A 132 -5.26 -11.96 26.78
CA CYS A 132 -5.85 -10.77 26.15
C CYS A 132 -7.38 -10.74 26.27
N LEU A 133 -8.03 -11.89 26.48
CA LEU A 133 -9.50 -12.03 26.51
C LEU A 133 -10.15 -11.17 27.61
N GLU A 134 -9.50 -11.05 28.77
CA GLU A 134 -10.06 -10.33 29.92
C GLU A 134 -10.34 -8.85 29.62
N CYS A 135 -9.45 -8.18 28.89
CA CYS A 135 -9.58 -6.77 28.54
C CYS A 135 -10.02 -6.52 27.08
N HIS A 136 -9.75 -7.45 26.17
CA HIS A 136 -9.99 -7.33 24.73
C HIS A 136 -10.92 -8.41 24.19
N GLY A 137 -11.96 -8.76 24.94
CA GLY A 137 -12.81 -9.91 24.65
C GLY A 137 -13.48 -9.91 23.28
N GLU A 138 -13.97 -8.76 22.80
CA GLU A 138 -14.54 -8.66 21.44
C GLU A 138 -13.52 -8.99 20.35
N LYS A 139 -12.29 -8.48 20.50
CA LYS A 139 -11.20 -8.72 19.53
C LYS A 139 -10.70 -10.15 19.59
N HIS A 140 -10.57 -10.70 20.79
CA HIS A 140 -10.21 -12.11 20.97
C HIS A 140 -11.23 -13.04 20.33
N ALA A 141 -12.53 -12.83 20.59
CA ALA A 141 -13.61 -13.65 20.05
C ALA A 141 -13.67 -13.61 18.51
N ALA A 142 -13.38 -12.46 17.91
CA ALA A 142 -13.32 -12.31 16.46
C ALA A 142 -12.04 -12.95 15.86
N TRP A 143 -10.89 -12.77 16.49
CA TRP A 143 -9.62 -13.34 16.06
C TRP A 143 -9.62 -14.87 16.13
N ALA A 144 -10.23 -15.44 17.16
CA ALA A 144 -10.30 -16.89 17.37
C ALA A 144 -11.00 -17.64 16.21
N GLN A 145 -11.77 -16.93 15.39
CA GLN A 145 -12.46 -17.48 14.20
C GLN A 145 -11.62 -17.39 12.91
N THR A 146 -10.44 -16.77 12.96
CA THR A 146 -9.57 -16.56 11.80
C THR A 146 -8.71 -17.78 11.53
N ALA A 147 -8.21 -17.90 10.29
CA ALA A 147 -7.26 -18.95 9.93
C ALA A 147 -5.93 -18.83 10.70
N HIS A 148 -5.55 -17.61 11.12
CA HIS A 148 -4.36 -17.37 11.94
C HIS A 148 -4.43 -18.14 13.28
N ALA A 149 -5.57 -18.11 13.98
CA ALA A 149 -5.73 -18.85 15.23
C ALA A 149 -5.55 -20.37 15.04
N GLY A 150 -5.95 -20.89 13.87
CA GLY A 150 -5.82 -22.30 13.48
C GLY A 150 -4.52 -22.69 12.76
N ALA A 151 -3.53 -21.79 12.66
CA ALA A 151 -2.37 -21.99 11.77
C ALA A 151 -1.57 -23.27 12.07
N LEU A 152 -1.38 -23.64 13.34
CA LEU A 152 -0.67 -24.88 13.69
C LEU A 152 -1.49 -26.14 13.34
N GLU A 153 -2.82 -26.07 13.45
CA GLU A 153 -3.69 -27.20 13.09
C GLU A 153 -3.64 -27.47 11.58
N ALA A 154 -3.47 -26.44 10.74
CA ALA A 154 -3.23 -26.60 9.32
C ALA A 154 -1.93 -27.38 9.02
N LEU A 155 -0.86 -27.17 9.79
CA LEU A 155 0.37 -27.96 9.66
C LEU A 155 0.18 -29.40 10.10
N LYS A 156 -0.60 -29.66 11.16
CA LYS A 156 -0.90 -31.02 11.61
C LYS A 156 -1.62 -31.83 10.54
N ALA A 157 -2.53 -31.19 9.80
CA ALA A 157 -3.27 -31.83 8.71
C ALA A 157 -2.35 -32.38 7.60
N ILE A 158 -1.15 -31.82 7.45
CA ILE A 158 -0.13 -32.25 6.49
C ILE A 158 1.12 -32.88 7.16
N ASN A 159 1.05 -33.21 8.46
CA ASN A 159 2.14 -33.78 9.26
C ASN A 159 3.42 -32.91 9.34
N GLN A 160 3.29 -31.58 9.27
CA GLN A 160 4.40 -30.62 9.35
C GLN A 160 4.45 -29.84 10.67
N ASP A 161 3.65 -30.21 11.67
CA ASP A 161 3.52 -29.51 12.95
C ASP A 161 4.76 -29.58 13.86
N LYS A 162 5.76 -30.36 13.47
CA LYS A 162 7.07 -30.44 14.14
C LYS A 162 8.22 -29.89 13.29
N ASN A 163 7.93 -29.45 12.06
CA ASN A 163 8.94 -28.91 11.18
C ASN A 163 9.36 -27.52 11.67
N THR A 164 10.61 -27.41 12.14
CA THR A 164 11.15 -26.17 12.70
C THR A 164 11.20 -25.02 11.69
N ALA A 165 11.20 -25.32 10.38
CA ALA A 165 11.10 -24.31 9.34
C ALA A 165 9.72 -23.65 9.31
N CYS A 166 8.65 -24.39 9.63
CA CYS A 166 7.27 -23.91 9.61
C CYS A 166 6.86 -23.28 10.94
N LEU A 167 7.40 -23.76 12.06
CA LEU A 167 6.97 -23.35 13.41
C LEU A 167 7.16 -21.87 13.69
N ALA A 168 8.16 -21.21 13.08
CA ALA A 168 8.34 -19.76 13.21
C ALA A 168 7.11 -18.97 12.74
N CYS A 169 6.45 -19.40 11.66
CA CYS A 169 5.31 -18.70 11.07
C CYS A 169 3.94 -19.20 11.56
N HIS A 170 3.90 -20.36 12.22
CA HIS A 170 2.64 -21.03 12.63
C HIS A 170 2.44 -21.09 14.14
N THR A 171 3.34 -20.50 14.92
CA THR A 171 3.25 -20.41 16.39
C THR A 171 3.75 -19.05 16.88
N VAL A 172 3.54 -18.74 18.16
CA VAL A 172 4.03 -17.48 18.75
C VAL A 172 5.46 -17.66 19.27
N GLY A 173 6.38 -16.87 18.73
CA GLY A 173 7.71 -16.70 19.33
C GLY A 173 8.66 -17.91 19.25
N PHE A 174 8.44 -18.85 18.34
CA PHE A 174 9.32 -20.03 18.21
C PHE A 174 10.80 -19.63 18.08
N GLY A 175 11.66 -20.27 18.87
CA GLY A 175 13.10 -19.95 18.94
C GLY A 175 13.46 -18.68 19.73
N LEU A 176 12.47 -17.95 20.24
CA LEU A 176 12.65 -16.82 21.17
C LEU A 176 12.45 -17.28 22.63
N PRO A 177 12.99 -16.54 23.61
CA PRO A 177 12.74 -16.82 25.02
C PRO A 177 11.23 -16.79 25.30
N SER A 178 10.75 -17.71 26.15
CA SER A 178 9.34 -17.89 26.51
C SER A 178 8.37 -18.20 25.37
N GLY A 179 8.85 -18.32 24.13
CA GLY A 179 8.01 -18.62 22.98
C GLY A 179 7.59 -20.08 22.90
N TYR A 180 6.88 -20.43 21.83
CA TYR A 180 6.47 -21.80 21.57
C TYR A 180 7.69 -22.74 21.51
N GLU A 181 7.57 -23.88 22.18
CA GLU A 181 8.55 -24.96 22.22
C GLU A 181 7.91 -26.21 21.62
N ASP A 182 6.82 -26.66 22.25
CA ASP A 182 6.03 -27.80 21.81
C ASP A 182 4.63 -27.76 22.43
N ALA A 183 3.74 -28.61 21.91
CA ALA A 183 2.34 -28.69 22.30
C ALA A 183 2.12 -29.16 23.75
N THR A 184 3.15 -29.63 24.47
CA THR A 184 3.05 -30.08 25.85
C THR A 184 3.49 -29.02 26.85
N LYS A 185 4.52 -28.22 26.52
CA LYS A 185 5.07 -27.19 27.42
C LYS A 185 4.44 -25.82 27.25
N THR A 186 4.22 -25.40 26.01
CA THR A 186 3.77 -24.04 25.67
C THR A 186 2.57 -24.09 24.73
N SER A 187 1.63 -24.99 25.04
CA SER A 187 0.39 -25.21 24.28
C SER A 187 -0.46 -23.95 24.08
N HIS A 188 -0.38 -23.00 25.02
CA HIS A 188 -1.07 -21.71 24.96
C HIS A 188 -0.52 -20.75 23.89
N LEU A 189 0.64 -21.06 23.28
CA LEU A 189 1.29 -20.29 22.22
C LEU A 189 1.14 -20.91 20.82
N LYS A 190 0.23 -21.88 20.67
CA LYS A 190 -0.08 -22.51 19.37
C LYS A 190 -0.81 -21.55 18.43
N GLY A 191 -0.53 -21.65 17.13
CA GLY A 191 -1.14 -20.80 16.10
C GLY A 191 -0.53 -19.40 16.04
N VAL A 192 -1.03 -18.57 15.13
CA VAL A 192 -0.65 -17.16 15.00
C VAL A 192 -1.60 -16.32 15.83
N GLN A 193 -1.08 -15.66 16.86
CA GLN A 193 -1.88 -14.96 17.87
C GLN A 193 -1.57 -13.45 17.89
N CYS A 194 -2.17 -12.73 18.85
CA CYS A 194 -1.98 -11.30 19.08
C CYS A 194 -0.49 -10.90 19.04
N GLU A 195 0.34 -11.64 19.78
CA GLU A 195 1.75 -11.32 20.00
C GLU A 195 2.65 -11.60 18.80
N SER A 196 2.17 -12.34 17.78
CA SER A 196 2.85 -12.46 16.48
C SER A 196 2.88 -11.11 15.73
N CYS A 197 1.85 -10.27 15.93
CA CYS A 197 1.72 -8.97 15.28
C CYS A 197 1.94 -7.77 16.22
N HIS A 198 1.71 -7.93 17.52
CA HIS A 198 1.84 -6.86 18.51
C HIS A 198 3.10 -6.96 19.38
N GLY A 199 3.84 -8.06 19.26
CA GLY A 199 5.00 -8.36 20.09
C GLY A 199 4.65 -8.97 21.44
N PRO A 200 5.66 -9.32 22.25
CA PRO A 200 5.48 -9.90 23.58
C PRO A 200 4.78 -8.92 24.52
N ALA A 201 3.70 -9.35 25.16
CA ALA A 201 2.77 -8.48 25.88
C ALA A 201 2.57 -8.86 27.36
N ALA A 202 3.40 -9.75 27.93
CA ALA A 202 3.23 -10.14 29.33
C ALA A 202 3.37 -8.97 30.32
N GLU A 203 4.26 -8.01 30.06
CA GLU A 203 4.37 -6.79 30.89
C GLU A 203 3.06 -5.98 30.82
N HIS A 204 2.53 -5.78 29.61
CA HIS A 204 1.25 -5.10 29.41
C HIS A 204 0.11 -5.78 30.14
N ALA A 205 0.00 -7.10 30.01
CA ALA A 205 -1.03 -7.88 30.67
C ALA A 205 -0.95 -7.76 32.19
N SER A 206 0.27 -7.76 32.75
CA SER A 206 0.48 -7.64 34.21
C SER A 206 0.30 -6.21 34.74
N ASN A 207 0.40 -5.19 33.89
CA ASN A 207 0.32 -3.79 34.26
C ASN A 207 -0.30 -2.95 33.12
N PRO A 208 -1.62 -3.07 32.91
CA PRO A 208 -2.30 -2.46 31.76
C PRO A 208 -2.28 -0.92 31.77
N ASP A 209 -2.12 -0.32 32.95
CA ASP A 209 -2.04 1.13 33.13
C ASP A 209 -0.66 1.71 32.77
N ASN A 210 0.38 0.87 32.69
CA ASN A 210 1.70 1.29 32.23
C ASN A 210 1.68 1.52 30.71
N LEU A 211 1.44 2.77 30.31
CA LEU A 211 1.40 3.18 28.90
C LEU A 211 2.65 2.81 28.11
N SER A 212 3.82 2.72 28.74
CA SER A 212 5.07 2.35 28.07
C SER A 212 5.19 0.85 27.77
N ALA A 213 4.37 0.02 28.40
CA ALA A 213 4.30 -1.42 28.12
C ALA A 213 3.27 -1.76 27.04
N ARG A 214 2.46 -0.79 26.59
CA ARG A 214 1.41 -1.04 25.60
C ARG A 214 1.99 -1.59 24.30
N PRO A 215 1.47 -2.73 23.79
CA PRO A 215 1.92 -3.29 22.54
C PRO A 215 1.72 -2.31 21.38
N ILE A 216 2.63 -2.34 20.41
CA ILE A 216 2.57 -1.42 19.27
C ILE A 216 1.52 -1.87 18.26
N VAL A 217 0.92 -0.89 17.58
CA VAL A 217 0.09 -1.13 16.40
C VAL A 217 0.92 -0.77 15.19
N GLU A 218 1.53 -1.78 14.58
CA GLU A 218 2.39 -1.61 13.41
C GLU A 218 1.57 -1.71 12.13
N LEU A 219 1.63 -0.66 11.32
CA LEU A 219 0.84 -0.54 10.09
C LEU A 219 1.60 -1.01 8.85
N SER A 220 2.92 -1.22 8.97
CA SER A 220 3.73 -1.71 7.87
C SER A 220 3.35 -3.13 7.45
N ALA A 221 3.34 -3.36 6.14
CA ALA A 221 3.15 -4.68 5.55
C ALA A 221 4.20 -5.70 6.02
N ARG A 222 5.34 -5.25 6.54
CA ARG A 222 6.43 -6.12 7.02
C ARG A 222 6.04 -6.99 8.20
N THR A 223 5.00 -6.65 8.97
CA THR A 223 4.49 -7.50 10.05
C THR A 223 3.88 -8.75 9.44
N CYS A 224 3.20 -8.59 8.31
CA CYS A 224 2.64 -9.70 7.54
C CYS A 224 3.76 -10.44 6.78
N GLY A 225 4.70 -9.71 6.20
CA GLY A 225 5.88 -10.23 5.50
C GLY A 225 6.90 -10.99 6.37
N GLY A 226 6.72 -11.01 7.70
CA GLY A 226 7.45 -11.93 8.57
C GLY A 226 7.05 -13.39 8.37
N CYS A 227 5.89 -13.66 7.76
CA CYS A 227 5.40 -15.01 7.44
C CYS A 227 4.98 -15.14 5.97
N HIS A 228 4.33 -14.12 5.41
CA HIS A 228 3.84 -14.11 4.04
C HIS A 228 4.90 -13.63 3.06
N THR A 229 6.05 -14.30 3.04
CA THR A 229 7.17 -14.04 2.13
C THR A 229 7.69 -15.36 1.56
N ASP A 230 8.60 -15.28 0.60
CA ASP A 230 9.30 -16.40 -0.04
C ASP A 230 8.45 -17.30 -0.95
N VAL A 231 9.05 -18.41 -1.39
CA VAL A 231 8.44 -19.35 -2.34
C VAL A 231 7.17 -20.02 -1.82
N HIS A 232 6.97 -20.06 -0.50
CA HIS A 232 5.76 -20.63 0.09
C HIS A 232 4.62 -19.63 0.16
N HIS A 233 4.95 -18.34 0.33
CA HIS A 233 3.97 -17.25 0.41
C HIS A 233 4.53 -15.96 -0.21
N PRO A 234 4.63 -15.84 -1.55
CA PRO A 234 5.31 -14.70 -2.19
C PRO A 234 4.56 -13.36 -2.06
N THR A 235 3.42 -13.36 -1.36
CA THR A 235 2.49 -12.23 -1.21
C THR A 235 3.16 -10.92 -0.80
N PHE A 236 4.04 -10.90 0.20
CA PHE A 236 4.74 -9.67 0.60
C PHE A 236 5.76 -9.22 -0.46
N ASP A 237 6.49 -10.16 -1.05
CA ASP A 237 7.53 -9.86 -2.02
C ASP A 237 6.93 -9.29 -3.31
N GLU A 238 5.83 -9.87 -3.77
CA GLU A 238 5.05 -9.38 -4.90
C GLU A 238 4.42 -8.01 -4.59
N TRP A 239 3.78 -7.85 -3.42
CA TRP A 239 3.22 -6.57 -2.99
C TRP A 239 4.28 -5.46 -2.97
N ALA A 240 5.49 -5.76 -2.47
CA ALA A 240 6.58 -4.80 -2.36
C ALA A 240 7.07 -4.29 -3.73
N THR A 241 6.84 -5.05 -4.80
CA THR A 241 7.15 -4.63 -6.18
C THR A 241 6.00 -3.91 -6.88
N SER A 242 4.82 -3.88 -6.27
CA SER A 242 3.63 -3.24 -6.84
C SER A 242 3.54 -1.75 -6.52
N GLY A 243 2.67 -1.02 -7.23
CA GLY A 243 2.35 0.38 -6.92
C GLY A 243 1.69 0.57 -5.55
N HIS A 244 1.12 -0.48 -4.94
CA HIS A 244 0.61 -0.42 -3.56
C HIS A 244 1.72 -0.47 -2.52
N GLY A 245 2.85 -1.11 -2.85
CA GLY A 245 4.05 -1.18 -2.02
C GLY A 245 4.88 0.09 -2.03
N SER A 246 4.64 0.98 -3.00
CA SER A 246 5.27 2.29 -3.11
C SER A 246 4.30 3.40 -2.72
N LEU A 247 4.84 4.53 -2.26
CA LEU A 247 4.08 5.76 -2.12
C LEU A 247 4.16 6.51 -3.46
N GLU A 248 3.12 6.38 -4.29
CA GLU A 248 3.06 7.05 -5.60
C GLU A 248 2.93 8.58 -5.50
N ILE A 249 2.53 9.11 -4.34
CA ILE A 249 2.55 10.55 -4.07
C ILE A 249 3.95 10.92 -3.58
N PRO A 250 4.58 12.01 -4.07
CA PRO A 250 5.86 12.45 -3.54
C PRO A 250 5.77 12.56 -2.01
N GLU A 251 6.64 11.85 -1.30
CA GLU A 251 6.71 11.87 0.17
C GLU A 251 6.62 13.31 0.71
N GLU A 252 7.25 14.24 -0.01
CA GLU A 252 7.26 15.68 0.23
C GLU A 252 5.86 16.32 0.33
N GLU A 253 4.85 15.85 -0.42
CA GLU A 253 3.49 16.42 -0.38
C GLU A 253 2.70 16.04 0.88
N PHE A 254 2.87 14.81 1.38
CA PHE A 254 2.26 14.35 2.61
C PHE A 254 3.07 14.71 3.85
N ALA A 255 4.40 14.64 3.78
CA ALA A 255 5.31 14.91 4.88
C ALA A 255 5.34 16.40 5.24
N SER A 256 5.00 17.29 4.30
CA SER A 256 4.87 18.72 4.52
C SER A 256 3.88 19.05 5.65
N PRO A 257 4.31 19.78 6.71
CA PRO A 257 3.44 20.21 7.80
C PRO A 257 2.29 21.12 7.34
N THR A 258 2.43 21.79 6.20
CA THR A 258 1.44 22.75 5.70
C THR A 258 0.43 22.11 4.76
N SER A 259 0.86 21.25 3.83
CA SER A 259 -0.04 20.59 2.88
C SER A 259 -0.54 19.25 3.35
N GLY A 260 0.25 18.50 4.11
CA GLY A 260 -0.06 17.14 4.58
C GLY A 260 -1.43 17.02 5.27
N PRO A 261 -1.77 17.88 6.25
CA PRO A 261 -3.08 17.83 6.91
C PRO A 261 -4.26 17.98 5.96
N GLY A 262 -4.15 18.78 4.90
CA GLY A 262 -5.19 18.92 3.87
C GLY A 262 -5.24 17.76 2.87
N ARG A 263 -4.13 17.03 2.69
CA ARG A 263 -4.04 15.87 1.78
C ARG A 263 -4.62 14.59 2.38
N MET A 264 -4.57 14.41 3.70
CA MET A 264 -5.12 13.22 4.36
C MET A 264 -6.62 13.00 4.08
N PRO A 265 -7.53 13.96 4.31
CA PRO A 265 -8.96 13.75 4.05
C PRO A 265 -9.29 13.62 2.55
N THR A 266 -8.41 14.07 1.65
CA THR A 266 -8.68 14.13 0.20
C THR A 266 -8.01 12.99 -0.57
N CYS A 267 -6.68 12.93 -0.53
CA CYS A 267 -5.83 11.94 -1.22
C CYS A 267 -5.51 10.73 -0.33
N GLY A 268 -5.35 10.95 0.98
CA GLY A 268 -4.89 9.92 1.92
C GLY A 268 -5.81 8.72 2.04
N ALA A 269 -7.10 8.87 1.73
CA ALA A 269 -8.04 7.75 1.67
C ALA A 269 -7.61 6.64 0.69
N CYS A 270 -6.85 6.96 -0.36
CA CYS A 270 -6.41 6.01 -1.39
C CYS A 270 -4.89 5.83 -1.46
N HIS A 271 -4.11 6.73 -0.84
CA HIS A 271 -2.66 6.76 -0.95
C HIS A 271 -1.92 6.62 0.40
N SER A 272 -2.64 6.42 1.50
CA SER A 272 -2.03 6.20 2.83
C SER A 272 -2.84 5.20 3.65
N ALA A 273 -2.25 4.05 4.00
CA ALA A 273 -2.96 3.03 4.80
C ALA A 273 -3.34 3.57 6.18
N ALA A 274 -2.45 4.31 6.84
CA ALA A 274 -2.72 4.94 8.13
C ALA A 274 -3.94 5.88 8.07
N THR A 275 -3.97 6.72 7.04
CA THR A 275 -5.10 7.63 6.80
C THR A 275 -6.38 6.86 6.51
N ARG A 276 -6.34 5.87 5.62
CA ARG A 276 -7.49 5.01 5.30
C ARG A 276 -8.05 4.33 6.54
N LEU A 277 -7.20 3.80 7.42
CA LEU A 277 -7.64 3.16 8.65
C LEU A 277 -8.26 4.14 9.65
N ALA A 278 -7.71 5.35 9.78
CA ALA A 278 -8.33 6.40 10.59
C ALA A 278 -9.75 6.71 10.11
N LEU A 279 -9.94 6.85 8.79
CA LEU A 279 -11.25 7.07 8.18
C LEU A 279 -12.22 5.90 8.41
N LEU A 280 -11.77 4.66 8.24
CA LEU A 280 -12.60 3.47 8.45
C LEU A 280 -13.00 3.27 9.92
N ARG A 281 -12.07 3.54 10.85
CA ARG A 281 -12.36 3.51 12.29
C ARG A 281 -13.41 4.55 12.66
N GLU A 282 -13.29 5.75 12.09
CA GLU A 282 -14.24 6.82 12.35
C GLU A 282 -15.65 6.48 11.83
N VAL A 283 -15.77 5.97 10.59
CA VAL A 283 -17.08 5.54 10.08
C VAL A 283 -17.69 4.41 10.92
N LYS A 284 -16.86 3.48 11.40
CA LYS A 284 -17.33 2.39 12.27
C LYS A 284 -17.82 2.91 13.63
N ARG A 285 -17.18 3.96 14.17
CA ARG A 285 -17.52 4.56 15.47
C ARG A 285 -18.71 5.52 15.38
N HIS A 286 -18.75 6.34 14.33
CA HIS A 286 -19.78 7.34 14.08
C HIS A 286 -20.33 7.18 12.66
N PRO A 287 -21.37 6.34 12.47
CA PRO A 287 -21.92 6.08 11.15
C PRO A 287 -22.70 7.27 10.57
N ASP A 288 -23.13 8.23 11.40
CA ASP A 288 -23.75 9.47 10.96
C ASP A 288 -22.70 10.41 10.34
N PRO A 289 -22.77 10.74 9.03
CA PRO A 289 -21.80 11.61 8.37
C PRO A 289 -21.73 13.03 8.95
N THR A 290 -22.71 13.48 9.73
CA THR A 290 -22.70 14.78 10.41
C THR A 290 -21.79 14.80 11.64
N GLN A 291 -21.47 13.63 12.21
CA GLN A 291 -20.60 13.45 13.36
C GLN A 291 -19.17 13.03 12.98
N PHE A 292 -18.89 12.96 11.68
CA PHE A 292 -17.64 12.46 11.14
C PHE A 292 -16.45 13.39 11.43
N ALA A 293 -15.61 13.01 12.38
CA ALA A 293 -14.44 13.76 12.84
C ALA A 293 -13.22 12.83 13.06
N PRO A 294 -12.62 12.31 11.98
CA PRO A 294 -11.52 11.35 12.10
C PRO A 294 -10.28 11.98 12.74
N VAL A 295 -9.67 11.26 13.68
CA VAL A 295 -8.33 11.59 14.18
C VAL A 295 -7.31 11.02 13.21
N PHE A 296 -6.67 11.90 12.45
CA PHE A 296 -5.67 11.52 11.46
C PHE A 296 -4.30 11.20 12.09
N PRO A 297 -3.49 10.36 11.43
CA PRO A 297 -2.10 10.13 11.81
C PRO A 297 -1.25 11.40 11.65
N THR A 298 0.01 11.34 12.10
CA THR A 298 0.96 12.43 11.83
C THR A 298 1.27 12.52 10.33
N THR A 299 1.78 13.66 9.85
CA THR A 299 2.20 13.81 8.44
C THR A 299 3.29 12.82 8.07
N GLU A 300 4.22 12.56 8.98
CA GLU A 300 5.28 11.57 8.82
C GLU A 300 4.72 10.14 8.72
N GLU A 301 3.80 9.75 9.60
CA GLU A 301 3.16 8.44 9.56
C GLU A 301 2.31 8.26 8.30
N ALA A 302 1.55 9.29 7.90
CA ALA A 302 0.78 9.29 6.67
C ALA A 302 1.69 9.11 5.44
N ALA A 303 2.82 9.82 5.41
CA ALA A 303 3.81 9.83 4.34
C ALA A 303 4.73 8.61 4.34
N SER A 304 4.71 7.75 5.37
CA SER A 304 5.53 6.53 5.44
C SER A 304 4.69 5.25 5.43
N SER A 305 3.37 5.38 5.27
CA SER A 305 2.42 4.27 5.25
C SER A 305 1.82 4.08 3.85
N PRO A 306 2.50 3.36 2.93
CA PRO A 306 1.91 2.97 1.65
C PRO A 306 0.63 2.15 1.85
N ILE A 307 -0.03 1.73 0.77
CA ILE A 307 -1.21 0.87 0.85
C ILE A 307 -0.78 -0.55 1.26
N ALA A 308 -0.60 -0.73 2.57
CA ALA A 308 -0.19 -1.97 3.22
C ALA A 308 -1.35 -2.99 3.30
N CYS A 309 -1.02 -4.24 3.66
CA CYS A 309 -1.95 -5.37 3.73
C CYS A 309 -3.25 -5.03 4.49
N ILE A 310 -3.12 -4.35 5.63
CA ILE A 310 -4.23 -4.02 6.52
C ILE A 310 -5.21 -2.99 5.94
N ALA A 311 -4.85 -2.28 4.85
CA ALA A 311 -5.78 -1.42 4.13
C ALA A 311 -6.90 -2.24 3.45
N CYS A 312 -6.58 -3.47 3.03
CA CYS A 312 -7.51 -4.41 2.40
C CYS A 312 -8.02 -5.48 3.36
N HIS A 313 -7.16 -5.97 4.26
CA HIS A 313 -7.44 -7.09 5.17
C HIS A 313 -7.69 -6.62 6.61
N ASP A 314 -8.62 -7.25 7.33
CA ASP A 314 -8.75 -7.10 8.78
C ASP A 314 -8.13 -8.30 9.51
N ALA A 315 -6.99 -8.08 10.16
CA ALA A 315 -6.26 -9.14 10.87
C ALA A 315 -7.04 -9.72 12.08
N HIS A 316 -8.05 -9.00 12.60
CA HIS A 316 -8.71 -9.36 13.86
C HIS A 316 -10.03 -10.09 13.70
N GLU A 317 -10.54 -10.25 12.47
CA GLU A 317 -11.85 -10.88 12.29
C GLU A 317 -11.95 -11.66 10.99
N LYS A 318 -12.67 -12.79 11.05
CA LYS A 318 -13.16 -13.48 9.86
C LYS A 318 -14.32 -12.67 9.29
N THR A 319 -14.05 -11.88 8.25
CA THR A 319 -15.08 -11.11 7.57
C THR A 319 -15.98 -12.03 6.74
N ALA A 320 -17.10 -11.49 6.25
CA ALA A 320 -17.95 -12.17 5.28
C ALA A 320 -17.26 -12.36 3.91
N ASN A 321 -16.09 -11.74 3.69
CA ASN A 321 -15.36 -11.77 2.44
C ASN A 321 -14.15 -12.72 2.55
N PRO A 322 -13.75 -13.37 1.44
CA PRO A 322 -12.62 -14.27 1.45
C PRO A 322 -11.33 -13.58 1.89
N GLY A 323 -10.41 -14.33 2.51
CA GLY A 323 -9.11 -13.82 2.92
C GLY A 323 -9.16 -12.68 3.96
N GLN A 324 -10.22 -12.59 4.76
CA GLN A 324 -10.42 -11.48 5.73
C GLN A 324 -10.47 -10.09 5.07
N LEU A 325 -10.91 -10.00 3.81
CA LEU A 325 -11.06 -8.71 3.13
C LEU A 325 -12.13 -7.85 3.79
N ARG A 326 -11.87 -6.54 3.89
CA ARG A 326 -12.80 -5.56 4.47
C ARG A 326 -14.04 -5.33 3.60
N PHE A 327 -13.90 -5.54 2.29
CA PHE A 327 -14.92 -5.27 1.27
C PHE A 327 -15.05 -6.49 0.34
N PRO A 328 -16.19 -6.65 -0.36
CA PRO A 328 -16.38 -7.77 -1.29
C PRO A 328 -15.39 -7.68 -2.48
N LEU A 329 -15.22 -8.80 -3.18
CA LEU A 329 -14.41 -8.87 -4.41
C LEU A 329 -15.18 -8.42 -5.66
N ALA A 330 -16.50 -8.35 -5.60
CA ALA A 330 -17.33 -7.94 -6.72
C ALA A 330 -18.48 -7.04 -6.26
N SER A 331 -18.78 -6.02 -7.08
CA SER A 331 -19.95 -5.16 -6.91
C SER A 331 -20.36 -4.54 -8.24
N LYS A 332 -21.63 -4.18 -8.38
CA LYS A 332 -22.15 -3.40 -9.52
C LYS A 332 -22.73 -2.05 -9.10
N VAL A 333 -22.50 -1.67 -7.85
CA VAL A 333 -22.98 -0.40 -7.29
C VAL A 333 -22.20 0.74 -7.95
N PRO A 334 -22.85 1.70 -8.65
CA PRO A 334 -22.19 2.88 -9.16
C PRO A 334 -21.44 3.62 -8.05
N TYR A 335 -20.16 3.90 -8.28
CA TYR A 335 -19.31 4.49 -7.25
C TYR A 335 -18.34 5.51 -7.82
N SER A 336 -18.16 6.60 -7.08
CA SER A 336 -17.22 7.66 -7.41
C SER A 336 -16.94 8.48 -6.16
N TYR A 337 -15.72 8.39 -5.63
CA TYR A 337 -15.33 9.09 -4.40
C TYR A 337 -15.02 10.56 -4.70
N LEU A 338 -15.94 11.47 -4.39
CA LEU A 338 -15.71 12.90 -4.59
C LEU A 338 -14.78 13.45 -3.50
N THR A 339 -13.50 13.64 -3.82
CA THR A 339 -12.48 14.02 -2.83
C THR A 339 -12.63 15.43 -2.25
N SER A 340 -13.56 16.25 -2.76
CA SER A 340 -13.91 17.55 -2.18
C SER A 340 -14.96 17.45 -1.06
N THR A 341 -15.49 16.26 -0.81
CA THR A 341 -16.50 16.01 0.24
C THR A 341 -15.91 15.15 1.35
N ASN A 342 -16.55 15.16 2.52
CA ASN A 342 -16.10 14.30 3.61
C ASN A 342 -16.25 12.82 3.22
N PHE A 343 -15.29 12.00 3.67
CA PHE A 343 -15.20 10.59 3.32
C PHE A 343 -16.51 9.83 3.63
N ALA A 344 -17.11 10.07 4.81
CA ALA A 344 -18.33 9.38 5.24
C ALA A 344 -19.53 9.55 4.28
N LYS A 345 -19.68 10.69 3.58
CA LYS A 345 -20.76 10.87 2.59
C LYS A 345 -20.61 9.96 1.37
N ASN A 346 -19.39 9.51 1.09
CA ASN A 346 -19.08 8.65 -0.04
C ASN A 346 -18.71 7.24 0.42
N TYR A 347 -18.75 6.94 1.72
CA TYR A 347 -18.38 5.61 2.18
C TYR A 347 -19.50 4.64 1.82
N ASN A 348 -19.14 3.56 1.12
CA ASN A 348 -20.07 2.49 0.81
C ASN A 348 -19.38 1.12 0.96
N PRO A 349 -19.73 0.32 1.98
CA PRO A 349 -19.12 -0.99 2.20
C PRO A 349 -19.57 -2.05 1.19
N GLN A 350 -20.61 -1.78 0.39
CA GLN A 350 -21.10 -2.69 -0.66
C GLN A 350 -20.30 -2.59 -1.96
N VAL A 351 -19.39 -1.60 -2.06
CA VAL A 351 -18.52 -1.41 -3.22
C VAL A 351 -17.26 -2.28 -3.04
N GLN A 352 -16.88 -3.00 -4.09
CA GLN A 352 -15.78 -3.96 -4.03
C GLN A 352 -14.43 -3.31 -3.70
N THR A 353 -13.52 -4.10 -3.12
CA THR A 353 -12.29 -3.62 -2.48
C THR A 353 -11.43 -2.76 -3.40
N CYS A 354 -11.30 -3.11 -4.68
CA CYS A 354 -10.50 -2.36 -5.64
C CYS A 354 -11.14 -1.00 -5.96
N ALA A 355 -12.47 -0.98 -6.11
CA ALA A 355 -13.24 0.22 -6.47
C ALA A 355 -13.27 1.30 -5.38
N GLN A 356 -12.96 0.92 -4.13
CA GLN A 356 -12.79 1.88 -3.03
C GLN A 356 -11.76 2.97 -3.35
N CYS A 357 -10.75 2.65 -4.18
CA CYS A 357 -9.72 3.57 -4.64
C CYS A 357 -9.74 3.78 -6.17
N HIS A 358 -9.94 2.71 -6.93
CA HIS A 358 -9.97 2.71 -8.39
C HIS A 358 -11.34 3.10 -8.95
N ASN A 359 -11.73 4.35 -8.69
CA ASN A 359 -12.91 4.99 -9.27
C ASN A 359 -12.60 6.37 -9.88
N MET A 360 -13.56 6.96 -10.59
CA MET A 360 -13.40 8.23 -11.33
C MET A 360 -13.30 9.50 -10.46
N ARG A 361 -13.29 9.37 -9.12
CA ARG A 361 -13.03 10.46 -8.16
C ARG A 361 -13.90 11.72 -8.31
N GLY A 362 -15.17 11.53 -8.65
CA GLY A 362 -16.13 12.59 -8.90
C GLY A 362 -15.89 13.40 -10.18
N ALA A 363 -15.07 12.89 -11.11
CA ALA A 363 -14.79 13.58 -12.36
C ALA A 363 -16.07 13.75 -13.20
N THR A 364 -16.25 14.94 -13.76
CA THR A 364 -17.37 15.30 -14.64
C THR A 364 -16.85 16.03 -15.86
N TRP A 365 -17.58 15.96 -16.99
CA TRP A 365 -17.20 16.66 -18.22
C TRP A 365 -17.21 18.18 -18.08
N THR A 366 -17.97 18.70 -17.12
CA THR A 366 -17.99 20.12 -16.74
C THR A 366 -16.75 20.57 -15.98
N GLY A 367 -15.94 19.62 -15.47
CA GLY A 367 -14.65 19.92 -14.87
C GLY A 367 -13.68 20.49 -15.91
N THR A 368 -12.95 21.54 -15.55
CA THR A 368 -12.06 22.26 -16.48
C THR A 368 -10.61 22.33 -16.01
N SER A 369 -10.34 22.03 -14.74
CA SER A 369 -9.02 22.23 -14.16
C SER A 369 -7.99 21.18 -14.60
N ARG A 370 -8.40 19.92 -14.77
CA ARG A 370 -7.51 18.80 -15.11
C ARG A 370 -8.32 17.64 -15.73
N PRO A 371 -7.67 16.74 -16.49
CA PRO A 371 -8.29 15.50 -16.94
C PRO A 371 -8.86 14.67 -15.77
N PRO A 372 -9.79 13.73 -16.03
CA PRO A 372 -10.14 12.67 -15.09
C PRO A 372 -8.91 12.08 -14.41
N HIS A 373 -9.03 11.60 -13.18
CA HIS A 373 -7.87 10.96 -12.52
C HIS A 373 -7.51 9.63 -13.21
N HIS A 374 -6.28 9.12 -13.03
CA HIS A 374 -5.81 7.81 -13.56
C HIS A 374 -6.40 6.59 -12.83
N SER A 375 -7.63 6.72 -12.32
CA SER A 375 -8.29 5.70 -11.51
C SER A 375 -9.70 5.29 -11.96
N PRO A 376 -10.22 5.53 -13.18
CA PRO A 376 -11.63 5.26 -13.49
C PRO A 376 -11.91 3.77 -13.78
N GLN A 377 -11.05 2.83 -13.35
CA GLN A 377 -11.11 1.44 -13.79
C GLN A 377 -12.41 0.73 -13.44
N TYR A 378 -12.90 0.91 -12.20
CA TYR A 378 -14.18 0.32 -11.82
C TYR A 378 -15.35 0.90 -12.63
N ASN A 379 -15.34 2.22 -12.85
CA ASN A 379 -16.33 2.94 -13.63
C ASN A 379 -16.38 2.46 -15.08
N MET A 380 -15.22 2.23 -15.69
CA MET A 380 -15.14 1.64 -17.02
C MET A 380 -15.66 0.20 -17.02
N LEU A 381 -15.23 -0.63 -16.06
CA LEU A 381 -15.66 -2.03 -15.93
C LEU A 381 -17.18 -2.16 -15.90
N ILE A 382 -17.85 -1.42 -15.01
CA ILE A 382 -19.31 -1.52 -14.83
C ILE A 382 -20.13 -0.66 -15.82
N GLY A 383 -19.46 0.01 -16.76
CA GLY A 383 -20.14 0.87 -17.74
C GLY A 383 -20.84 2.09 -17.12
N ASN A 384 -20.20 2.75 -16.14
CA ASN A 384 -20.76 3.90 -15.45
C ASN A 384 -19.74 5.04 -15.32
N GLY A 385 -19.87 6.06 -16.16
CA GLY A 385 -19.04 7.26 -16.18
C GLY A 385 -19.21 8.00 -17.51
N GLY A 386 -18.26 8.88 -17.86
CA GLY A 386 -18.27 9.50 -19.19
C GLY A 386 -19.47 10.41 -19.44
N PHE A 387 -19.55 10.89 -20.67
CA PHE A 387 -20.70 11.58 -21.23
C PHE A 387 -21.35 10.68 -22.28
N ASP A 388 -22.58 10.25 -22.03
CA ASP A 388 -23.32 9.27 -22.84
C ASP A 388 -24.26 9.90 -23.88
N ALA A 389 -24.34 11.23 -23.92
CA ALA A 389 -25.25 11.98 -24.78
C ALA A 389 -26.74 11.61 -24.60
N GLY A 390 -27.14 11.19 -23.40
CA GLY A 390 -28.53 10.81 -23.11
C GLY A 390 -28.95 9.48 -23.71
N ALA A 391 -27.99 8.58 -23.96
CA ALA A 391 -28.26 7.24 -24.49
C ALA A 391 -29.24 6.47 -23.59
N THR A 392 -30.26 5.87 -24.21
CA THR A 392 -31.27 5.05 -23.51
C THR A 392 -30.76 3.67 -23.13
N SER A 393 -29.65 3.23 -23.73
CA SER A 393 -28.99 1.96 -23.43
C SER A 393 -27.48 2.13 -23.40
N ILE A 394 -26.86 1.72 -22.30
CA ILE A 394 -25.40 1.71 -22.16
C ILE A 394 -24.88 0.30 -22.43
N PRO A 395 -23.98 0.11 -23.41
CA PRO A 395 -23.47 -1.21 -23.72
C PRO A 395 -22.58 -1.74 -22.58
N GLN A 396 -22.76 -3.02 -22.26
CA GLN A 396 -22.06 -3.68 -21.17
C GLN A 396 -21.06 -4.74 -21.68
N SER A 397 -20.18 -5.19 -20.79
CA SER A 397 -19.18 -6.23 -21.03
C SER A 397 -19.41 -7.40 -20.07
N ALA A 398 -19.21 -8.63 -20.55
CA ALA A 398 -19.22 -9.83 -19.71
C ALA A 398 -18.18 -9.77 -18.58
N HIS A 399 -17.14 -8.95 -18.71
CA HIS A 399 -16.12 -8.78 -17.67
C HIS A 399 -16.68 -8.20 -16.37
N MET A 400 -17.79 -7.43 -16.42
CA MET A 400 -18.43 -6.90 -15.21
C MET A 400 -19.06 -8.00 -14.34
N ASP A 401 -19.34 -9.17 -14.95
CA ASP A 401 -20.03 -10.31 -14.36
C ASP A 401 -19.09 -11.41 -13.87
N ILE A 402 -17.77 -11.23 -14.04
CA ILE A 402 -16.77 -12.16 -13.53
C ILE A 402 -16.85 -12.18 -11.99
N GLU A 403 -16.91 -13.37 -11.40
CA GLU A 403 -17.17 -13.61 -9.97
C GLU A 403 -16.29 -12.77 -9.03
N ASN A 404 -15.00 -12.65 -9.34
CA ASN A 404 -14.02 -11.90 -8.53
C ASN A 404 -13.60 -10.56 -9.16
N GLN A 405 -14.29 -10.11 -10.22
CA GLN A 405 -14.02 -8.88 -10.97
C GLN A 405 -12.51 -8.59 -11.13
N CYS A 406 -12.02 -7.49 -10.55
CA CYS A 406 -10.63 -7.05 -10.68
C CYS A 406 -9.64 -8.12 -10.22
N ALA A 407 -9.92 -8.77 -9.09
CA ALA A 407 -9.05 -9.78 -8.51
C ALA A 407 -8.95 -11.03 -9.39
N HIS A 408 -9.92 -11.32 -10.26
CA HIS A 408 -9.83 -12.47 -11.17
C HIS A 408 -8.62 -12.39 -12.11
N CYS A 409 -8.31 -11.19 -12.62
CA CYS A 409 -7.21 -10.98 -13.55
C CYS A 409 -5.96 -10.47 -12.84
N HIS A 410 -6.14 -9.53 -11.90
CA HIS A 410 -5.05 -8.80 -11.25
C HIS A 410 -4.51 -9.52 -10.01
N THR A 411 -5.17 -10.55 -9.49
CA THR A 411 -4.55 -11.47 -8.54
C THR A 411 -4.60 -12.87 -9.13
N HIS A 412 -3.60 -13.71 -8.83
CA HIS A 412 -3.56 -15.07 -9.38
C HIS A 412 -3.56 -16.11 -8.27
N GLY A 413 -4.61 -16.92 -8.22
CA GLY A 413 -4.63 -18.11 -7.39
C GLY A 413 -3.66 -19.16 -7.94
N HIS A 414 -2.75 -19.63 -7.09
CA HIS A 414 -2.04 -20.88 -7.26
C HIS A 414 -2.60 -21.87 -6.24
N ALA A 415 -3.44 -22.79 -6.71
CA ALA A 415 -4.04 -23.83 -5.89
C ALA A 415 -3.78 -25.18 -6.58
N PRO A 416 -2.68 -25.87 -6.24
CA PRO A 416 -2.37 -27.18 -6.80
C PRO A 416 -3.35 -28.24 -6.26
N ASP A 417 -3.55 -29.32 -7.02
CA ASP A 417 -4.44 -30.44 -6.62
C ASP A 417 -4.00 -31.10 -5.31
N GLU A 418 -2.68 -31.17 -5.09
CA GLU A 418 -2.07 -31.62 -3.85
C GLU A 418 -1.22 -30.49 -3.25
N ILE A 419 -1.61 -30.05 -2.06
CA ILE A 419 -0.87 -29.04 -1.30
C ILE A 419 0.22 -29.75 -0.51
N THR A 420 1.47 -29.43 -0.82
CA THR A 420 2.65 -29.94 -0.11
C THR A 420 3.57 -28.77 0.24
N GLU A 421 4.62 -29.03 1.01
CA GLU A 421 5.68 -28.05 1.26
C GLU A 421 6.31 -27.58 -0.08
N GLN A 422 6.47 -28.48 -1.06
CA GLN A 422 7.05 -28.15 -2.36
C GLN A 422 6.04 -27.52 -3.34
N THR A 423 4.73 -27.65 -3.07
CA THR A 423 3.63 -27.14 -3.90
C THR A 423 2.58 -26.44 -3.02
N PRO A 424 2.91 -25.27 -2.44
CA PRO A 424 2.01 -24.57 -1.53
C PRO A 424 0.93 -23.81 -2.31
N ALA A 425 -0.26 -23.70 -1.72
CA ALA A 425 -1.30 -22.83 -2.27
C ALA A 425 -1.07 -21.36 -1.85
N TYR A 426 -1.19 -20.42 -2.79
CA TYR A 426 -1.03 -19.00 -2.52
C TYR A 426 -1.83 -18.13 -3.50
N THR A 427 -1.99 -16.85 -3.15
CA THR A 427 -2.62 -15.85 -4.03
C THR A 427 -1.61 -14.75 -4.34
N GLY A 428 -1.40 -14.49 -5.62
CA GLY A 428 -0.46 -13.49 -6.10
C GLY A 428 -0.92 -12.06 -5.79
N HIS A 429 0.00 -11.18 -5.42
CA HIS A 429 -0.23 -9.78 -5.01
C HIS A 429 0.70 -8.77 -5.73
N ASP A 430 1.15 -9.09 -6.95
CA ASP A 430 1.87 -8.12 -7.81
C ASP A 430 0.91 -7.14 -8.50
N PHE A 431 -0.39 -7.46 -8.48
CA PHE A 431 -1.52 -6.73 -9.07
C PHE A 431 -1.49 -6.62 -10.61
N ARG A 432 -0.62 -7.38 -11.28
CA ARG A 432 -0.51 -7.37 -12.73
C ARG A 432 -1.47 -8.39 -13.33
N PRO A 433 -2.16 -8.05 -14.44
CA PRO A 433 -3.00 -9.02 -15.11
C PRO A 433 -2.14 -10.15 -15.70
N THR A 434 -2.59 -11.39 -15.54
CA THR A 434 -1.92 -12.57 -16.12
C THR A 434 -2.83 -13.24 -17.16
N LEU A 435 -2.23 -13.84 -18.19
CA LEU A 435 -2.99 -14.59 -19.21
C LEU A 435 -3.81 -15.74 -18.60
N LYS A 436 -3.36 -16.29 -17.46
CA LYS A 436 -4.09 -17.32 -16.73
C LYS A 436 -5.50 -16.86 -16.31
N GLY A 437 -5.68 -15.56 -16.02
CA GLY A 437 -6.98 -14.98 -15.72
C GLY A 437 -7.96 -14.97 -16.90
N CYS A 438 -7.48 -15.17 -18.13
CA CYS A 438 -8.34 -15.24 -19.31
C CYS A 438 -8.84 -16.65 -19.59
N LEU A 439 -8.04 -17.67 -19.24
CA LEU A 439 -8.25 -19.08 -19.61
C LEU A 439 -9.59 -19.70 -19.18
N PRO A 440 -10.23 -19.30 -18.06
CA PRO A 440 -11.54 -19.85 -17.69
C PRO A 440 -12.65 -19.53 -18.69
N CYS A 441 -12.50 -18.46 -19.48
CA CYS A 441 -13.53 -17.96 -20.39
C CYS A 441 -13.06 -17.86 -21.86
N HIS A 442 -11.75 -17.81 -22.09
CA HIS A 442 -11.11 -17.68 -23.40
C HIS A 442 -10.10 -18.83 -23.60
N ASP A 443 -9.91 -19.28 -24.84
CA ASP A 443 -8.82 -20.21 -25.13
C ASP A 443 -7.45 -19.50 -25.03
N GLU A 444 -6.37 -20.28 -24.90
CA GLU A 444 -5.01 -19.76 -24.63
C GLU A 444 -4.50 -18.83 -25.73
N VAL A 445 -4.84 -19.13 -26.99
CA VAL A 445 -4.48 -18.30 -28.15
C VAL A 445 -5.39 -17.08 -28.24
N GLY A 446 -6.69 -17.23 -28.02
CA GLY A 446 -7.66 -16.15 -28.17
C GLY A 446 -7.59 -15.13 -27.06
N GLY A 447 -7.34 -15.52 -25.80
CA GLY A 447 -7.25 -14.56 -24.68
C GLY A 447 -6.17 -13.49 -24.92
N GLY A 448 -4.95 -13.91 -25.23
CA GLY A 448 -3.83 -13.01 -25.50
C GLY A 448 -4.01 -12.19 -26.79
N LEU A 449 -4.41 -12.85 -27.89
CA LEU A 449 -4.63 -12.16 -29.16
C LEU A 449 -5.77 -11.14 -29.09
N LEU A 450 -6.88 -11.47 -28.41
CA LEU A 450 -8.00 -10.56 -28.20
C LEU A 450 -7.59 -9.34 -27.38
N GLN A 451 -6.78 -9.53 -26.33
CA GLN A 451 -6.21 -8.41 -25.58
C GLN A 451 -5.43 -7.48 -26.50
N GLU A 452 -4.48 -8.00 -27.27
CA GLU A 452 -3.64 -7.19 -28.16
C GLU A 452 -4.47 -6.42 -29.19
N VAL A 453 -5.43 -7.08 -29.84
CA VAL A 453 -6.30 -6.48 -30.87
C VAL A 453 -7.18 -5.39 -30.27
N VAL A 454 -7.82 -5.64 -29.12
CA VAL A 454 -8.68 -4.65 -28.45
C VAL A 454 -7.87 -3.44 -28.02
N GLN A 455 -6.71 -3.66 -27.41
CA GLN A 455 -5.83 -2.56 -26.96
C GLN A 455 -5.30 -1.74 -28.13
N ALA A 456 -4.86 -2.39 -29.22
CA ALA A 456 -4.39 -1.70 -30.41
C ALA A 456 -5.49 -0.87 -31.08
N HIS A 457 -6.70 -1.44 -31.19
CA HIS A 457 -7.85 -0.73 -31.76
C HIS A 457 -8.23 0.50 -30.91
N THR A 458 -8.36 0.34 -29.59
CA THR A 458 -8.72 1.45 -28.69
C THR A 458 -7.68 2.56 -28.75
N LYS A 459 -6.38 2.24 -28.70
CA LYS A 459 -5.29 3.23 -28.84
C LYS A 459 -5.35 3.98 -30.16
N LYS A 460 -5.67 3.29 -31.26
CA LYS A 460 -5.83 3.90 -32.58
C LYS A 460 -7.00 4.91 -32.59
N GLU A 461 -8.14 4.56 -32.01
CA GLU A 461 -9.29 5.47 -31.93
C GLU A 461 -9.00 6.68 -31.02
N ILE A 462 -8.30 6.49 -29.90
CA ILE A 462 -7.80 7.60 -29.06
C ILE A 462 -6.93 8.55 -29.90
N GLY A 463 -5.94 8.02 -30.63
CA GLY A 463 -5.06 8.84 -31.49
C GLY A 463 -5.82 9.59 -32.59
N LYS A 464 -6.82 8.96 -33.19
CA LYS A 464 -7.69 9.58 -34.20
C LYS A 464 -8.50 10.75 -33.62
N ILE A 465 -9.16 10.55 -32.47
CA ILE A 465 -9.97 11.60 -31.83
C ILE A 465 -9.09 12.76 -31.35
N LYS A 466 -7.91 12.45 -30.78
CA LYS A 466 -6.90 13.47 -30.47
C LYS A 466 -6.51 14.27 -31.70
N GLY A 467 -6.25 13.62 -32.83
CA GLY A 467 -5.96 14.32 -34.10
C GLY A 467 -7.09 15.25 -34.56
N LEU A 468 -8.35 14.84 -34.39
CA LEU A 468 -9.51 15.69 -34.67
C LEU A 468 -9.59 16.89 -33.71
N LEU A 469 -9.29 16.70 -32.42
CA LEU A 469 -9.25 17.78 -31.43
C LEU A 469 -8.14 18.78 -31.73
N ASP A 470 -6.95 18.33 -32.11
CA ASP A 470 -5.86 19.19 -32.56
C ASP A 470 -6.25 19.99 -33.80
N GLN A 471 -6.90 19.33 -34.77
CA GLN A 471 -7.39 19.98 -35.98
C GLN A 471 -8.40 21.07 -35.61
N TRP A 472 -9.35 20.78 -34.73
CA TRP A 472 -10.31 21.78 -34.25
C TRP A 472 -9.59 22.94 -33.55
N ALA A 473 -8.63 22.66 -32.68
CA ALA A 473 -7.86 23.68 -31.99
C ALA A 473 -7.12 24.62 -32.94
N LEU A 474 -6.56 24.10 -34.02
CA LEU A 474 -5.80 24.88 -35.00
C LEU A 474 -6.66 25.61 -36.04
N THR A 475 -7.91 25.19 -36.26
CA THR A 475 -8.71 25.70 -37.39
C THR A 475 -10.03 26.35 -36.99
N LYS A 476 -10.62 25.93 -35.86
CA LYS A 476 -11.97 26.31 -35.45
C LYS A 476 -12.06 26.90 -34.04
N ALA A 477 -11.09 26.64 -33.16
CA ALA A 477 -11.08 27.28 -31.84
C ALA A 477 -11.07 28.81 -31.94
N PRO A 478 -11.65 29.53 -30.96
CA PRO A 478 -11.59 30.99 -30.90
C PRO A 478 -10.17 31.50 -31.14
N GLU A 479 -10.01 32.54 -31.94
CA GLU A 479 -8.70 33.03 -32.41
C GLU A 479 -7.74 33.30 -31.23
N ALA A 480 -8.25 33.88 -30.14
CA ALA A 480 -7.47 34.13 -28.93
C ALA A 480 -6.89 32.84 -28.31
N LEU A 481 -7.66 31.74 -28.29
CA LEU A 481 -7.16 30.46 -27.78
C LEU A 481 -6.17 29.84 -28.75
N ARG A 482 -6.45 29.91 -30.05
CA ARG A 482 -5.60 29.34 -31.10
C ARG A 482 -4.21 29.98 -31.10
N GLN A 483 -4.12 31.30 -31.05
CA GLN A 483 -2.85 32.02 -31.01
C GLN A 483 -2.06 31.75 -29.73
N LYS A 484 -2.75 31.64 -28.59
CA LYS A 484 -2.12 31.49 -27.27
C LYS A 484 -1.70 30.05 -26.96
N TYR A 485 -2.51 29.07 -27.35
CA TYR A 485 -2.37 27.67 -26.94
C TYR A 485 -2.07 26.71 -28.09
N GLY A 486 -2.29 27.11 -29.35
CA GLY A 486 -2.14 26.23 -30.50
C GLY A 486 -2.96 24.95 -30.34
N VAL A 487 -2.33 23.78 -30.53
CA VAL A 487 -2.98 22.47 -30.35
C VAL A 487 -3.53 22.26 -28.92
N ALA A 488 -3.02 22.97 -27.91
CA ALA A 488 -3.53 22.87 -26.54
C ALA A 488 -4.82 23.69 -26.31
N ALA A 489 -5.42 24.32 -27.33
CA ALA A 489 -6.62 25.16 -27.16
C ALA A 489 -7.87 24.37 -26.70
N TRP A 490 -7.89 23.04 -26.88
CA TRP A 490 -9.00 22.19 -26.40
C TRP A 490 -8.76 21.64 -24.98
N GLU A 491 -7.56 21.81 -24.42
CA GLU A 491 -7.14 21.17 -23.18
C GLU A 491 -7.79 21.73 -21.91
N PHE A 492 -7.65 20.95 -20.83
CA PHE A 492 -7.89 21.45 -19.47
C PHE A 492 -6.84 22.51 -19.09
N THR A 493 -7.08 23.27 -18.01
CA THR A 493 -6.08 24.23 -17.52
C THR A 493 -4.73 23.54 -17.22
N ASN A 494 -4.78 22.37 -16.59
CA ASN A 494 -3.64 21.46 -16.52
C ASN A 494 -3.66 20.54 -17.75
N ILE A 495 -2.75 20.79 -18.69
CA ILE A 495 -2.61 20.00 -19.92
C ILE A 495 -2.35 18.54 -19.56
N GLY A 496 -3.20 17.64 -20.07
CA GLY A 496 -3.04 16.20 -19.90
C GLY A 496 -1.94 15.61 -20.79
N GLN A 497 -1.65 14.32 -20.59
CA GLN A 497 -0.51 13.64 -21.21
C GLN A 497 -0.67 13.36 -22.70
N LEU A 498 -1.89 13.44 -23.25
CA LEU A 498 -2.11 13.21 -24.67
C LEU A 498 -1.58 14.38 -25.52
N THR A 499 -1.51 15.58 -24.96
CA THR A 499 -1.06 16.77 -25.70
C THR A 499 0.43 16.98 -25.57
N THR A 500 1.14 16.91 -26.70
CA THR A 500 2.52 17.41 -26.80
C THR A 500 2.51 18.93 -26.67
N ARG A 501 3.15 19.43 -25.61
CA ARG A 501 3.14 20.85 -25.27
C ARG A 501 3.83 21.69 -26.34
N PRO A 502 3.16 22.72 -26.90
CA PRO A 502 3.82 23.67 -27.78
C PRO A 502 4.94 24.45 -27.06
N PRO A 503 5.99 24.90 -27.78
CA PRO A 503 7.02 25.74 -27.20
C PRO A 503 6.43 26.98 -26.52
N GLY A 504 6.83 27.26 -25.28
CA GLY A 504 6.34 28.40 -24.51
C GLY A 504 4.97 28.21 -23.85
N VAL A 505 4.26 27.10 -24.12
CA VAL A 505 2.94 26.81 -23.53
C VAL A 505 3.10 25.87 -22.34
N THR A 506 2.96 26.42 -21.13
CA THR A 506 3.09 25.68 -19.86
C THR A 506 1.75 25.27 -19.25
N THR A 507 0.66 25.90 -19.65
CA THR A 507 -0.71 25.62 -19.19
C THR A 507 -1.67 25.63 -20.37
N GLY A 508 -2.83 25.00 -20.20
CA GLY A 508 -3.93 25.11 -21.16
C GLY A 508 -4.78 26.35 -20.88
N PRO A 509 -5.95 26.46 -21.55
CA PRO A 509 -6.90 27.55 -21.34
C PRO A 509 -7.23 27.76 -19.86
N ALA A 510 -7.07 29.00 -19.39
CA ALA A 510 -7.33 29.39 -18.01
C ALA A 510 -8.83 29.29 -17.66
N SER A 511 -9.18 29.35 -16.37
CA SER A 511 -10.57 29.12 -15.93
C SER A 511 -11.61 30.02 -16.62
N GLY A 512 -11.30 31.29 -16.90
CA GLY A 512 -12.20 32.19 -17.63
C GLY A 512 -12.26 31.90 -19.13
N GLU A 513 -11.18 31.38 -19.71
CA GLU A 513 -11.07 31.01 -21.12
C GLU A 513 -11.75 29.66 -21.41
N GLN A 514 -11.85 28.77 -20.42
CA GLN A 514 -12.55 27.49 -20.56
C GLN A 514 -14.03 27.66 -20.93
N ALA A 515 -14.65 28.78 -20.57
CA ALA A 515 -16.04 29.08 -20.93
C ALA A 515 -16.24 29.30 -22.45
N THR A 516 -15.19 29.67 -23.18
CA THR A 516 -15.27 29.91 -24.64
C THR A 516 -15.07 28.65 -25.47
N ILE A 517 -14.67 27.54 -24.84
CA ILE A 517 -14.59 26.23 -25.48
C ILE A 517 -16.00 25.64 -25.56
N PRO A 518 -16.47 25.19 -26.75
CA PRO A 518 -17.77 24.56 -26.90
C PRO A 518 -17.94 23.32 -26.02
N ASP A 519 -19.14 23.09 -25.52
CA ASP A 519 -19.42 21.93 -24.65
C ASP A 519 -19.20 20.60 -25.36
N ASN A 520 -19.42 20.53 -26.68
CA ASN A 520 -19.09 19.36 -27.48
C ASN A 520 -17.59 18.98 -27.37
N ILE A 521 -16.69 19.97 -27.41
CA ILE A 521 -15.25 19.73 -27.25
C ILE A 521 -14.92 19.31 -25.82
N LYS A 522 -15.55 19.91 -24.80
CA LYS A 522 -15.36 19.53 -23.38
C LYS A 522 -15.83 18.11 -23.10
N GLN A 523 -16.97 17.71 -23.68
CA GLN A 523 -17.51 16.36 -23.55
C GLN A 523 -16.63 15.34 -24.30
N ALA A 524 -16.15 15.69 -25.50
CA ALA A 524 -15.25 14.84 -26.26
C ALA A 524 -13.91 14.60 -25.55
N ARG A 525 -13.25 15.67 -25.08
CA ARG A 525 -11.98 15.54 -24.34
C ARG A 525 -12.17 14.76 -23.04
N PHE A 526 -13.30 14.90 -22.36
CA PHE A 526 -13.60 14.16 -21.14
C PHE A 526 -13.68 12.66 -21.39
N ASN A 527 -14.45 12.25 -22.40
CA ASN A 527 -14.55 10.83 -22.80
C ASN A 527 -13.20 10.27 -23.26
N LEU A 528 -12.46 11.03 -24.06
CA LEU A 528 -11.13 10.64 -24.54
C LEU A 528 -10.19 10.32 -23.36
N TYR A 529 -10.06 11.26 -22.42
CA TYR A 529 -9.19 11.07 -21.27
C TYR A 529 -9.71 10.00 -20.30
N LEU A 530 -11.03 9.83 -20.15
CA LEU A 530 -11.57 8.78 -19.30
C LEU A 530 -11.19 7.38 -19.80
N VAL A 531 -11.27 7.16 -21.11
CA VAL A 531 -10.88 5.89 -21.75
C VAL A 531 -9.37 5.68 -21.72
N GLU A 532 -8.59 6.75 -21.94
CA GLU A 532 -7.13 6.70 -21.80
C GLU A 532 -6.71 6.37 -20.37
N HIS A 533 -7.34 6.99 -19.38
CA HIS A 533 -6.96 6.88 -17.96
C HIS A 533 -7.44 5.60 -17.29
N ASP A 534 -8.43 4.94 -17.87
CA ASP A 534 -8.74 3.55 -17.53
C ASP A 534 -7.52 2.63 -17.76
N ALA A 535 -6.67 2.96 -18.73
CA ALA A 535 -5.39 2.29 -19.03
C ALA A 535 -5.47 0.79 -19.38
N SER A 536 -6.67 0.19 -19.37
CA SER A 536 -6.88 -1.17 -19.90
C SER A 536 -6.96 -1.19 -21.43
N TYR A 537 -7.16 -0.01 -22.04
CA TYR A 537 -7.40 0.20 -23.46
C TYR A 537 -8.52 -0.70 -24.00
N GLY A 538 -9.63 -0.75 -23.27
CA GLY A 538 -10.85 -1.47 -23.65
C GLY A 538 -10.94 -2.90 -23.13
N VAL A 539 -9.92 -3.41 -22.41
CA VAL A 539 -10.02 -4.74 -21.78
C VAL A 539 -11.06 -4.74 -20.66
N HIS A 540 -11.16 -3.71 -19.82
CA HIS A 540 -12.20 -3.69 -18.77
C HIS A 540 -13.61 -3.72 -19.35
N ASN A 541 -13.88 -2.90 -20.37
CA ASN A 541 -15.17 -2.89 -21.07
C ASN A 541 -15.04 -2.33 -22.49
N GLY A 542 -14.76 -3.21 -23.46
CA GLY A 542 -14.46 -2.79 -24.83
C GLY A 542 -15.66 -2.19 -25.55
N ASN A 543 -16.87 -2.64 -25.24
CA ASN A 543 -18.09 -2.07 -25.82
C ASN A 543 -18.32 -0.64 -25.33
N TYR A 544 -18.18 -0.42 -24.02
CA TYR A 544 -18.37 0.89 -23.43
C TYR A 544 -17.26 1.88 -23.81
N ALA A 545 -16.00 1.45 -23.83
CA ALA A 545 -14.89 2.27 -24.31
C ALA A 545 -15.11 2.76 -25.75
N ARG A 546 -15.49 1.85 -26.67
CA ARG A 546 -15.82 2.21 -28.06
C ARG A 546 -17.01 3.16 -28.15
N PHE A 547 -18.04 2.96 -27.33
CA PHE A 547 -19.18 3.86 -27.26
C PHE A 547 -18.75 5.29 -26.86
N LEU A 548 -17.99 5.44 -25.77
CA LEU A 548 -17.52 6.75 -25.32
C LEU A 548 -16.62 7.46 -26.35
N LEU A 549 -15.73 6.71 -27.00
CA LEU A 549 -14.87 7.22 -28.08
C LEU A 549 -15.70 7.64 -29.31
N LYS A 550 -16.72 6.87 -29.68
CA LYS A 550 -17.62 7.24 -30.78
C LYS A 550 -18.38 8.54 -30.48
N VAL A 551 -18.90 8.68 -29.26
CA VAL A 551 -19.54 9.92 -28.82
C VAL A 551 -18.56 11.10 -28.88
N ALA A 552 -17.31 10.91 -28.47
CA ALA A 552 -16.29 11.93 -28.56
C ALA A 552 -15.99 12.32 -30.01
N GLU A 553 -15.82 11.33 -30.90
CA GLU A 553 -15.58 11.56 -32.32
C GLU A 553 -16.69 12.38 -32.97
N ASP A 554 -17.95 12.01 -32.74
CA ASP A 554 -19.11 12.67 -33.33
C ASP A 554 -19.20 14.13 -32.90
N LYS A 555 -18.90 14.41 -31.63
CA LYS A 555 -18.90 15.77 -31.09
C LYS A 555 -17.83 16.65 -31.71
N VAL A 556 -16.61 16.16 -31.87
CA VAL A 556 -15.54 16.94 -32.49
C VAL A 556 -15.85 17.17 -33.98
N LYS A 557 -16.40 16.17 -34.68
CA LYS A 557 -16.83 16.31 -36.07
C LYS A 557 -17.94 17.35 -36.24
N ALA A 558 -18.90 17.40 -35.32
CA ALA A 558 -19.97 18.41 -35.34
C ALA A 558 -19.42 19.84 -35.20
N GLU A 559 -18.37 20.04 -34.40
CA GLU A 559 -17.70 21.34 -34.24
C GLU A 559 -16.77 21.69 -35.41
N LEU A 560 -16.21 20.70 -36.10
CA LEU A 560 -15.41 20.91 -37.31
C LEU A 560 -16.26 21.26 -38.54
N ALA A 561 -17.53 20.80 -38.57
CA ALA A 561 -18.46 21.03 -39.66
C ALA A 561 -19.16 22.41 -39.62
N GLN A 562 -19.15 23.08 -38.46
CA GLN A 562 -19.52 24.48 -38.30
C GLN A 562 -18.38 25.37 -38.79
#